data_AF-A0A5N6ZBP8-F1
#
_entry.id   AF-A0A5N6ZBP8-F1
#
_cell.length_a   1.000
_cell.length_b   1.000
_cell.length_c   1.000
_cell.angle_alpha   90.00
_cell.angle_beta   90.00
_cell.angle_gamma   90.00
#
_symmetry.space_group_name_H-M   'P 1'
#
loop_
_entity.id
_entity.type
_entity.pdbx_description
1 polymer ?
#
loop_
_entity_poly.entity_id
_entity_poly.type
_entity_poly.pdbx_seq_one_letter_code
_entity_poly.pdbx_strand_id
1 'polypeptide(L)'
;MSDACDFIDNALRSVPEQPTSKDDPQPTQGGGVLVHCGKGISRSATIVIAYLMRTRHMALHDALEMVRQMRRVKPSAAFMDQLAVWEKVEYEIWEDAGERIPKLAYKEYLCGCGSDFG
;
A
#
# COMPACT_ATOMS: atom_id res chain seq x y z
N MET A 1 0.87 -5.27 -6.04
CA MET A 1 0.55 -4.45 -4.84
C MET A 1 -0.96 -4.24 -4.71
N SER A 2 -1.73 -4.34 -5.81
CA SER A 2 -3.19 -4.29 -5.82
C SER A 2 -3.84 -5.28 -4.86
N ASP A 3 -3.52 -6.57 -4.95
CA ASP A 3 -4.10 -7.63 -4.08
C ASP A 3 -3.91 -7.34 -2.58
N ALA A 4 -2.74 -6.80 -2.21
CA ALA A 4 -2.44 -6.48 -0.82
C ALA A 4 -3.32 -5.33 -0.32
N CYS A 5 -3.58 -4.32 -1.17
CA CYS A 5 -4.47 -3.22 -0.82
C CYS A 5 -5.93 -3.69 -0.77
N ASP A 6 -6.36 -4.51 -1.72
CA ASP A 6 -7.73 -5.06 -1.74
C ASP A 6 -7.98 -5.96 -0.52
N PHE A 7 -6.97 -6.74 -0.10
CA PHE A 7 -7.03 -7.50 1.14
C PHE A 7 -7.19 -6.60 2.36
N ILE A 8 -6.41 -5.51 2.45
CA ILE A 8 -6.51 -4.55 3.57
C ILE A 8 -7.91 -3.91 3.58
N ASP A 9 -8.41 -3.45 2.44
CA ASP A 9 -9.75 -2.87 2.31
C ASP A 9 -10.83 -3.84 2.76
N ASN A 10 -10.77 -5.09 2.30
CA ASN A 10 -11.72 -6.13 2.67
C ASN A 10 -11.68 -6.44 4.17
N ALA A 11 -10.48 -6.54 4.75
CA ALA A 11 -10.31 -6.82 6.17
C ALA A 11 -10.83 -5.68 7.06
N LEU A 12 -10.70 -4.43 6.62
CA LEU A 12 -11.27 -3.27 7.32
C LEU A 12 -12.82 -3.23 7.23
N ARG A 13 -13.41 -3.75 6.14
CA ARG A 13 -14.87 -3.82 5.94
C ARG A 13 -15.53 -5.02 6.61
N SER A 14 -14.81 -6.13 6.82
CA SER A 14 -15.37 -7.40 7.29
C SER A 14 -15.62 -7.46 8.80
N VAL A 15 -15.48 -6.36 9.53
CA VAL A 15 -15.69 -6.34 10.98
C VAL A 15 -17.20 -6.18 11.22
N PRO A 16 -17.90 -7.20 11.74
CA PRO A 16 -19.33 -7.07 11.99
C PRO A 16 -19.54 -6.03 13.09
N GLU A 17 -20.22 -4.93 12.77
CA GLU A 17 -20.92 -4.11 13.75
C GLU A 17 -22.04 -4.95 14.34
N GLN A 18 -21.81 -5.73 15.40
CA GLN A 18 -22.92 -6.34 16.14
C GLN A 18 -22.69 -6.19 17.65
N PRO A 19 -23.49 -5.36 18.35
CA PRO A 19 -23.52 -5.33 19.80
C PRO A 19 -24.14 -6.63 20.32
N THR A 20 -23.42 -7.33 21.19
CA THR A 20 -23.82 -8.64 21.74
C THR A 20 -24.89 -8.54 22.83
N SER A 21 -25.20 -7.33 23.32
CA SER A 21 -26.28 -7.10 24.30
C SER A 21 -26.63 -5.61 24.41
N LYS A 22 -27.79 -5.29 25.01
CA LYS A 22 -28.25 -3.91 25.24
C LYS A 22 -27.46 -3.16 26.31
N ASP A 23 -26.62 -3.85 27.08
CA ASP A 23 -25.80 -3.30 28.17
C ASP A 23 -24.30 -3.25 27.82
N ASP A 24 -23.90 -3.68 26.62
CA ASP A 24 -22.52 -3.58 26.17
C ASP A 24 -22.18 -2.12 25.78
N PRO A 25 -21.10 -1.53 26.32
CA PRO A 25 -20.62 -0.25 25.83
C PRO A 25 -20.35 -0.38 24.34
N GLN A 26 -21.02 0.46 23.54
CA GLN A 26 -20.95 0.42 22.08
C GLN A 26 -19.48 0.34 21.65
N PRO A 27 -19.06 -0.74 20.95
CA PRO A 27 -17.66 -0.89 20.58
C PRO A 27 -17.24 0.34 19.80
N THR A 28 -16.26 1.05 20.31
CA THR A 28 -15.73 2.24 19.65
C THR A 28 -15.00 1.80 18.39
N GLN A 29 -15.75 1.79 17.29
CA GLN A 29 -15.30 1.89 15.90
C GLN A 29 -14.55 0.69 15.32
N GLY A 30 -14.66 0.55 13.99
CA GLY A 30 -14.27 -0.59 13.16
C GLY A 30 -12.93 -1.25 13.52
N GLY A 31 -12.83 -2.55 13.24
CA GLY A 31 -11.61 -3.31 13.48
C GLY A 31 -10.41 -2.81 12.67
N GLY A 32 -9.23 -3.36 12.96
CA GLY A 32 -7.97 -2.88 12.39
C GLY A 32 -7.14 -3.99 11.72
N VAL A 33 -6.28 -3.58 10.80
CA VAL A 33 -5.32 -4.46 10.12
C VAL A 33 -3.90 -4.18 10.62
N LEU A 34 -3.23 -5.21 11.15
CA LEU A 34 -1.83 -5.13 11.55
C LEU A 34 -0.92 -5.55 10.40
N VAL A 35 -0.14 -4.61 9.86
CA VAL A 35 0.89 -4.89 8.84
C VAL A 35 2.27 -4.90 9.49
N HIS A 36 2.93 -6.06 9.54
CA HIS A 36 4.25 -6.21 10.16
C HIS A 36 5.28 -6.92 9.27
N CYS A 37 6.55 -6.75 9.62
CA CYS A 37 7.66 -7.53 9.10
C CYS A 37 8.68 -7.71 10.24
N GLY A 38 9.85 -8.30 9.98
CA GLY A 38 10.84 -8.57 11.04
C GLY A 38 11.23 -7.34 11.90
N LYS A 39 11.50 -6.18 11.29
CA LYS A 39 11.92 -4.95 12.01
C LYS A 39 10.93 -3.79 11.92
N GLY A 40 9.90 -3.90 11.09
CA GLY A 40 8.97 -2.78 10.84
C GLY A 40 9.52 -1.62 10.00
N ILE A 41 10.77 -1.68 9.50
CA ILE A 41 11.47 -0.54 8.88
C ILE A 41 11.28 -0.45 7.36
N SER A 42 11.21 -1.60 6.68
CA SER A 42 11.32 -1.67 5.21
C SER A 42 10.08 -2.32 4.59
N ARG A 43 9.99 -3.66 4.50
CA ARG A 43 8.86 -4.39 3.88
C ARG A 43 7.46 -3.92 4.32
N SER A 44 7.19 -3.94 5.62
CA SER A 44 5.87 -3.50 6.13
C SER A 44 5.66 -2.00 6.01
N ALA A 45 6.74 -1.20 5.92
CA ALA A 45 6.63 0.22 5.63
C ALA A 45 6.21 0.45 4.18
N THR A 46 6.84 -0.25 3.24
CA THR A 46 6.51 -0.20 1.80
C THR A 46 5.04 -0.51 1.55
N ILE A 47 4.49 -1.57 2.16
CA ILE A 47 3.07 -1.92 1.98
C ILE A 47 2.14 -0.82 2.51
N VAL A 48 2.42 -0.26 3.69
CA VAL A 48 1.60 0.82 4.26
C VAL A 48 1.70 2.09 3.39
N ILE A 49 2.89 2.43 2.88
CA ILE A 49 3.08 3.58 1.99
C ILE A 49 2.29 3.37 0.70
N ALA A 50 2.45 2.22 0.03
CA ALA A 50 1.72 1.90 -1.20
C ALA A 50 0.20 1.96 -1.02
N TYR A 51 -0.30 1.49 0.14
CA TYR A 51 -1.71 1.54 0.48
C TYR A 51 -2.21 2.98 0.68
N LEU A 52 -1.45 3.84 1.37
CA LEU A 52 -1.80 5.25 1.53
C LEU A 52 -1.78 6.00 0.19
N MET A 53 -0.79 5.73 -0.66
CA MET A 53 -0.71 6.30 -2.02
C MET A 53 -1.98 5.95 -2.81
N ARG A 54 -2.37 4.66 -2.84
CA ARG A 54 -3.56 4.20 -3.57
C ARG A 54 -4.87 4.77 -3.00
N THR A 55 -5.08 4.63 -1.69
CA THR A 55 -6.38 4.96 -1.06
C THR A 55 -6.62 6.45 -0.90
N ARG A 56 -5.56 7.27 -0.83
CA ARG A 56 -5.65 8.72 -0.65
C ARG A 56 -5.14 9.52 -1.84
N HIS A 57 -4.78 8.84 -2.94
CA HIS A 57 -4.13 9.44 -4.10
C HIS A 57 -2.94 10.34 -3.73
N MET A 58 -2.16 9.92 -2.74
CA MET A 58 -0.99 10.67 -2.27
C MET A 58 0.24 10.38 -3.13
N ALA A 59 1.02 11.41 -3.40
CA ALA A 59 2.33 11.23 -4.02
C ALA A 59 3.26 10.39 -3.12
N LEU A 60 4.21 9.66 -3.71
CA LEU A 60 5.16 8.81 -2.97
C LEU A 60 5.86 9.58 -1.85
N HIS A 61 6.37 10.77 -2.17
CA HIS A 61 7.05 11.62 -1.21
C HIS A 61 6.19 11.92 0.03
N ASP A 62 4.94 12.31 -0.19
CA ASP A 62 4.03 12.75 0.87
C ASP A 62 3.56 11.56 1.72
N ALA A 63 3.27 10.42 1.09
CA ALA A 63 2.92 9.19 1.79
C ALA A 63 4.09 8.68 2.65
N LEU A 64 5.32 8.73 2.12
CA LEU A 64 6.52 8.35 2.86
C LEU A 64 6.76 9.26 4.06
N GLU A 65 6.63 10.58 3.89
CA GLU A 65 6.86 11.54 4.96
C GLU A 65 5.79 11.43 6.06
N MET A 66 4.53 11.24 5.68
CA MET A 66 3.46 10.95 6.63
C MET A 66 3.77 9.73 7.50
N VAL A 67 4.26 8.64 6.91
CA VAL A 67 4.62 7.44 7.66
C VAL A 67 5.85 7.68 8.56
N ARG A 68 6.81 8.50 8.10
CA ARG A 68 8.01 8.87 8.87
C ARG A 68 7.71 9.68 10.12
N GLN A 69 6.70 10.55 10.07
CA GLN A 69 6.23 11.31 11.23
C GLN A 69 5.74 10.40 12.36
N MET A 70 5.17 9.25 12.01
CA MET A 70 4.62 8.30 12.99
C MET A 70 5.63 7.25 13.44
N ARG A 71 6.58 6.87 12.58
CA ARG A 71 7.57 5.83 12.88
C ARG A 71 8.83 5.96 12.04
N ARG A 72 9.98 5.56 12.61
CA ARG A 72 11.25 5.50 11.87
C ARG A 72 11.22 4.39 10.82
N VAL A 73 10.99 4.77 9.56
CA VAL A 73 10.99 3.86 8.40
C VAL A 73 12.04 4.23 7.37
N LYS A 74 12.54 3.21 6.70
CA LYS A 74 13.49 3.32 5.59
C LYS A 74 13.30 2.12 4.65
N PRO A 75 12.36 2.20 3.69
CA PRO A 75 12.33 1.27 2.56
C PRO A 75 13.72 1.19 1.89
N SER A 76 14.06 0.03 1.35
CA SER A 76 15.30 -0.11 0.55
C SER A 76 15.15 0.65 -0.78
N ALA A 77 16.26 0.92 -1.47
CA ALA A 77 16.22 1.53 -2.81
C ALA A 77 15.30 0.78 -3.77
N ALA A 78 15.41 -0.56 -3.82
CA ALA A 78 14.53 -1.38 -4.65
C ALA A 78 13.03 -1.22 -4.31
N PHE A 79 12.67 -1.01 -3.03
CA PHE A 79 11.28 -0.72 -2.67
C PHE A 79 10.86 0.70 -3.03
N MET A 80 11.78 1.66 -2.97
CA MET A 80 11.52 3.02 -3.45
C MET A 80 11.24 3.01 -4.95
N ASP A 81 12.00 2.25 -5.74
CA ASP A 81 11.79 2.11 -7.18
C ASP A 81 10.43 1.46 -7.48
N GLN A 82 10.06 0.41 -6.74
CA GLN A 82 8.74 -0.21 -6.86
C GLN A 82 7.60 0.76 -6.53
N LEU A 83 7.77 1.60 -5.50
CA LEU A 83 6.79 2.61 -5.14
C LEU A 83 6.68 3.73 -6.19
N ALA A 84 7.79 4.12 -6.81
CA ALA A 84 7.79 5.09 -7.91
C ALA A 84 7.07 4.54 -9.14
N VAL A 85 7.27 3.26 -9.46
CA VAL A 85 6.52 2.59 -10.53
C VAL A 85 5.04 2.47 -10.16
N TRP A 86 4.73 2.16 -8.90
CA TRP A 86 3.36 2.08 -8.39
C TRP A 86 2.58 3.40 -8.58
N GLU A 87 3.24 4.53 -8.34
CA GLU A 87 2.71 5.87 -8.64
C GLU A 87 2.51 6.09 -10.14
N LYS A 88 3.51 5.77 -10.96
CA LYS A 88 3.46 5.95 -12.44
C LYS A 88 2.37 5.12 -13.12
N VAL A 89 2.05 3.96 -12.58
CA VAL A 89 0.96 3.12 -13.08
C VAL A 89 -0.40 3.48 -12.48
N GLU A 90 -0.47 4.55 -11.68
CA GLU A 90 -1.71 5.01 -11.04
C GLU A 90 -2.40 3.92 -10.23
N TYR A 91 -1.60 3.09 -9.56
CA TYR A 91 -2.07 2.01 -8.70
C TYR A 91 -2.82 0.88 -9.42
N GLU A 92 -2.71 0.83 -10.75
CA GLU A 92 -3.21 -0.26 -11.60
C GLU A 92 -2.13 -0.68 -12.59
N ILE A 93 -1.63 -1.91 -12.45
CA ILE A 93 -0.49 -2.41 -13.23
C ILE A 93 -0.91 -2.82 -14.64
N TRP A 94 -2.18 -3.16 -14.84
CA TRP A 94 -2.68 -3.75 -16.08
C TRP A 94 -3.53 -2.75 -16.87
N GLU A 95 -3.38 -2.76 -18.19
CA GLU A 95 -4.23 -1.99 -19.12
C GLU A 95 -5.59 -2.68 -19.34
N ASP A 96 -5.62 -4.01 -19.20
CA ASP A 96 -6.81 -4.82 -19.42
C ASP A 96 -7.22 -5.58 -18.15
N ALA A 97 -8.53 -5.76 -17.99
CA ALA A 97 -9.11 -6.51 -16.86
C ALA A 97 -8.67 -7.98 -16.80
N GLY A 98 -8.11 -8.53 -17.88
CA GLY A 98 -7.58 -9.89 -17.91
C GLY A 98 -6.16 -10.02 -17.37
N GLU A 99 -5.53 -8.92 -16.93
CA GLU A 99 -4.17 -8.90 -16.39
C GLU A 99 -3.11 -9.46 -17.36
N ARG A 100 -3.26 -9.17 -18.65
CA ARG A 100 -2.36 -9.70 -19.71
C ARG A 100 -1.42 -8.65 -20.26
N ILE A 101 -1.85 -7.41 -20.29
CA ILE A 101 -1.12 -6.28 -20.88
C ILE A 101 -0.68 -5.36 -19.75
N PRO A 102 0.60 -5.39 -19.32
CA PRO A 102 1.09 -4.47 -18.31
C PRO A 102 1.25 -3.07 -18.88
N LYS A 103 0.99 -2.03 -18.06
CA LYS A 103 1.28 -0.64 -18.39
C LYS A 103 2.77 -0.45 -18.72
N LEU A 104 3.07 0.49 -19.61
CA LEU A 104 4.43 0.72 -20.13
C LEU A 104 5.45 0.97 -19.00
N ALA A 105 5.11 1.79 -18.00
CA ALA A 105 6.01 2.08 -16.88
C ALA A 105 6.40 0.83 -16.07
N TYR A 106 5.48 -0.12 -15.90
CA TYR A 106 5.79 -1.40 -15.25
C TYR A 106 6.63 -2.30 -16.15
N LYS A 107 6.33 -2.32 -17.46
CA LYS A 107 7.12 -3.06 -18.44
C LYS A 107 8.58 -2.56 -18.49
N GLU A 108 8.80 -1.26 -18.53
CA GLU A 108 10.14 -0.64 -18.51
C GLU A 108 10.92 -0.99 -17.23
N TYR A 109 10.23 -0.96 -16.08
CA TYR A 109 10.78 -1.40 -14.81
C TYR A 109 11.25 -2.86 -14.84
N LEU A 110 10.44 -3.77 -15.39
CA LEU A 110 10.79 -5.19 -15.53
C LEU A 110 11.95 -5.42 -16.52
N CYS A 111 12.04 -4.64 -17.58
CA CYS A 111 13.11 -4.73 -18.57
C CYS A 111 14.46 -4.19 -18.06
N GLY A 112 14.48 -3.50 -16.91
CA GLY A 112 15.71 -2.95 -16.32
C GLY A 112 16.26 -1.71 -17.02
N CYS A 113 15.52 -1.12 -17.96
CA CYS A 113 15.98 0.05 -18.74
C CYS A 113 15.76 1.40 -18.03
N GLY A 114 15.30 1.41 -16.77
CA GLY A 114 14.90 2.62 -16.04
C GLY A 114 15.84 3.07 -14.92
N SER A 115 16.99 2.43 -14.72
CA SER A 115 17.95 2.81 -13.68
C SER A 115 18.97 3.84 -14.17
N ASP A 116 18.50 4.98 -14.66
CA ASP A 116 19.32 6.18 -14.93
C ASP A 116 18.80 7.35 -14.08
N PHE A 117 19.01 7.27 -12.78
CA PHE A 117 18.98 8.44 -11.88
C PHE A 117 20.18 8.32 -10.94
N GLY A 118 21.34 8.76 -11.47
CA GLY A 118 22.53 9.10 -10.69
C GLY A 118 22.50 10.55 -10.25
#